data_AF-A0A2I0ND48-F1
#
_entry.id   AF-A0A2I0ND48-F1
#
_cell.length_a   1.000
_cell.length_b   1.000
_cell.length_c   1.000
_cell.angle_alpha   90.00
_cell.angle_beta   90.00
_cell.angle_gamma   90.00
#
_symmetry.space_group_name_H-M   'P 1'
#
loop_
_entity.id
_entity.type
_entity.pdbx_description
1 polymer ?
#
loop_
_entity_poly.entity_id
_entity_poly.type
_entity_poly.pdbx_seq_one_letter_code
_entity_poly.pdbx_strand_id
1 'polypeptide(L)'
;MNDLALAYHILRTTENAALKAAYWRGKGDKNSADQAATTAMRETLNALPISATVVIGEGEMDEAPMLYIGEKLGTGGPALDIAVDPLDGTTLCAKNRENSITVIAVSDRGSFLHAPDMYMLKLGVGPKARGAIDLNKDLTTNLKQ
;
A
#
# COMPACT_ATOMS: atom_id res chain seq x y z
N MET A 1 1.90 16.75 -14.82
CA MET A 1 2.52 16.88 -13.48
C MET A 1 3.96 16.45 -13.62
N ASN A 2 4.92 17.15 -13.01
CA ASN A 2 6.29 16.62 -12.96
C ASN A 2 6.40 15.60 -11.81
N ASP A 3 7.38 14.69 -11.90
CA ASP A 3 7.50 13.56 -10.96
C ASP A 3 7.66 14.02 -9.50
N LEU A 4 8.34 15.15 -9.29
CA LEU A 4 8.55 15.70 -7.95
C LEU A 4 7.24 16.16 -7.30
N ALA A 5 6.36 16.83 -8.05
CA ALA A 5 5.06 17.24 -7.53
C ALA A 5 4.19 16.02 -7.18
N LEU A 6 4.20 14.99 -8.03
CA LEU A 6 3.50 13.74 -7.74
C LEU A 6 4.05 13.10 -6.46
N ALA A 7 5.37 13.00 -6.32
CA ALA A 7 6.01 12.44 -5.13
C ALA A 7 5.58 13.15 -3.83
N TYR A 8 5.48 14.48 -3.85
CA TYR A 8 4.97 15.24 -2.70
C TYR A 8 3.50 14.93 -2.38
N HIS A 9 2.64 14.80 -3.39
CA HIS A 9 1.24 14.44 -3.18
C HIS A 9 1.08 13.02 -2.62
N ILE A 10 1.90 12.08 -3.10
CA ILE A 10 1.93 10.71 -2.60
C ILE A 10 2.45 10.66 -1.15
N LEU A 11 3.48 11.45 -0.81
CA LEU A 11 3.91 11.63 0.58
C LEU A 11 2.77 12.14 1.48
N ARG A 12 2.03 13.17 1.04
CA ARG A 12 0.89 13.69 1.82
C ARG A 12 -0.22 12.66 1.99
N THR A 13 -0.39 11.78 1.01
CA THR A 13 -1.40 10.71 1.06
C THR A 13 -1.12 9.75 2.22
N THR A 14 0.12 9.29 2.37
CA THR A 14 0.48 8.40 3.48
C THR A 14 0.50 9.13 4.83
N GLU A 15 0.99 10.38 4.88
CA GLU A 15 0.93 11.19 6.11
C GLU A 15 -0.51 11.35 6.63
N ASN A 16 -1.46 11.68 5.74
CA ASN A 16 -2.86 11.84 6.10
C ASN A 16 -3.47 10.53 6.62
N ALA A 17 -3.22 9.40 5.93
CA ALA A 17 -3.67 8.09 6.36
C ALA A 17 -3.10 7.71 7.74
N ALA A 18 -1.80 7.91 7.94
CA ALA A 18 -1.11 7.61 9.20
C ALA A 18 -1.65 8.43 10.37
N LEU A 19 -1.88 9.73 10.15
CA LEU A 19 -2.46 10.62 11.17
C LEU A 19 -3.86 10.19 11.59
N LYS A 20 -4.69 9.73 10.64
CA LYS A 20 -6.06 9.28 10.91
C LYS A 20 -6.08 7.91 11.60
N ALA A 21 -5.22 6.98 11.20
CA ALA A 21 -5.01 5.72 11.90
C ALA A 21 -4.50 5.93 13.34
N ALA A 22 -3.56 6.86 13.54
CA ALA A 22 -2.93 7.11 14.84
C ALA A 22 -3.92 7.53 15.93
N TYR A 23 -5.04 8.15 15.56
CA TYR A 23 -6.13 8.47 16.49
C TYR A 23 -6.75 7.23 17.15
N TRP A 24 -6.70 6.09 16.46
CA TRP A 24 -7.24 4.80 16.92
C TRP A 24 -6.20 3.93 17.64
N ARG A 25 -4.96 4.40 17.73
CA ARG A 25 -3.88 3.66 18.37
C ARG A 25 -4.21 3.33 19.82
N GLY A 26 -4.12 2.06 20.18
CA GLY A 26 -4.38 1.57 21.54
C GLY A 26 -5.85 1.50 21.95
N LYS A 27 -6.80 1.75 21.04
CA LYS A 27 -8.24 1.69 21.34
C LYS A 27 -8.85 0.30 21.20
N GLY A 28 -8.09 -0.70 20.75
CA GLY A 28 -8.57 -2.06 20.55
C GLY A 28 -9.49 -2.26 19.34
N ASP A 29 -9.77 -1.21 18.57
CA ASP A 29 -10.63 -1.25 17.39
C ASP A 29 -9.82 -1.15 16.10
N LYS A 30 -9.47 -2.31 15.54
CA LYS A 30 -8.67 -2.40 14.32
C LYS A 30 -9.45 -1.95 13.08
N ASN A 31 -10.76 -2.19 13.03
CA ASN A 31 -11.57 -1.92 11.85
C ASN A 31 -11.79 -0.42 11.70
N SER A 32 -12.03 0.30 12.81
CA SER A 32 -12.12 1.76 12.77
C SER A 32 -10.78 2.44 12.47
N ALA A 33 -9.67 1.86 12.93
CA ALA A 33 -8.32 2.35 12.58
C ALA A 33 -8.06 2.25 11.07
N ASP A 34 -8.39 1.10 10.51
CA ASP A 34 -8.25 0.78 9.09
C ASP A 34 -9.15 1.67 8.23
N GLN A 35 -10.44 1.72 8.55
CA GLN A 35 -11.40 2.57 7.84
C GLN A 35 -10.99 4.05 7.85
N ALA A 36 -10.44 4.55 8.97
CA ALA A 36 -9.96 5.92 9.06
C ALA A 36 -8.77 6.19 8.12
N ALA A 37 -7.87 5.22 7.96
CA ALA A 37 -6.74 5.31 7.04
C ALA A 37 -7.20 5.21 5.58
N THR A 38 -8.01 4.20 5.25
CA THR A 38 -8.57 3.93 3.91
C THR A 38 -9.36 5.13 3.39
N THR A 39 -10.22 5.73 4.24
CA THR A 39 -10.97 6.94 3.89
C THR A 39 -10.03 8.11 3.57
N ALA A 40 -9.06 8.39 4.44
CA ALA A 40 -8.18 9.54 4.29
C ALA A 40 -7.24 9.42 3.09
N MET A 41 -6.73 8.21 2.82
CA MET A 41 -5.95 7.90 1.64
C MET A 41 -6.77 8.13 0.37
N ARG A 42 -7.98 7.55 0.31
CA ARG A 42 -8.89 7.68 -0.83
C ARG A 42 -9.27 9.12 -1.12
N GLU A 43 -9.64 9.90 -0.10
CA GLU A 43 -9.97 11.32 -0.22
C GLU A 43 -8.80 12.12 -0.78
N THR A 44 -7.59 11.88 -0.28
CA THR A 44 -6.39 12.57 -0.75
C THR A 44 -6.12 12.23 -2.22
N LEU A 45 -6.15 10.94 -2.60
CA LEU A 45 -5.93 10.49 -3.97
C LEU A 45 -6.99 11.05 -4.94
N ASN A 46 -8.25 11.11 -4.53
CA ASN A 46 -9.34 11.66 -5.34
C ASN A 46 -9.21 13.15 -5.64
N ALA A 47 -8.49 13.90 -4.80
CA ALA A 47 -8.24 15.32 -5.03
C ALA A 47 -7.06 15.58 -5.99
N LEU A 48 -6.28 14.57 -6.37
CA LEU A 48 -5.08 14.76 -7.18
C LEU A 48 -5.40 14.86 -8.68
N PRO A 49 -4.62 15.63 -9.47
CA PRO A 49 -4.73 15.68 -10.92
C PRO A 49 -4.04 14.48 -11.59
N ILE A 50 -4.55 13.28 -11.31
CA ILE A 50 -4.15 11.99 -11.87
C ILE A 50 -5.36 11.19 -12.34
N SER A 51 -5.13 10.16 -13.15
CA SER A 51 -6.10 9.13 -13.51
C SER A 51 -5.60 7.77 -13.02
N ALA A 52 -5.68 7.58 -11.70
CA ALA A 52 -5.17 6.39 -11.03
C ALA A 52 -6.15 5.22 -11.11
N THR A 53 -5.62 4.00 -11.22
CA THR A 53 -6.35 2.74 -11.05
C THR A 53 -5.76 1.98 -9.89
N VAL A 54 -6.59 1.59 -8.92
CA VAL A 54 -6.18 0.66 -7.86
C VAL A 54 -5.98 -0.72 -8.49
N VAL A 55 -4.76 -1.25 -8.44
CA VAL A 55 -4.45 -2.60 -8.95
C VAL A 55 -4.09 -3.59 -7.85
N ILE A 56 -3.76 -3.08 -6.65
CA ILE A 56 -3.65 -3.80 -5.39
C ILE A 56 -4.29 -2.90 -4.33
N GLY A 57 -5.25 -3.41 -3.57
CA GLY A 57 -5.98 -2.62 -2.58
C GLY A 57 -6.64 -3.49 -1.52
N GLU A 58 -7.71 -2.99 -0.92
CA GLU A 58 -8.36 -3.58 0.26
C GLU A 58 -9.13 -4.88 -0.04
N GLY A 59 -9.34 -5.20 -1.31
CA GLY A 59 -10.06 -6.39 -1.77
C GLY A 59 -10.75 -6.17 -3.11
N GLU A 60 -11.59 -7.14 -3.50
CA GLU A 60 -12.49 -7.02 -4.65
C GLU A 60 -13.65 -6.07 -4.33
N MET A 61 -14.35 -5.57 -5.36
CA MET A 61 -15.41 -4.54 -5.20
C MET A 61 -16.58 -4.98 -4.30
N ASP A 62 -16.86 -6.28 -4.27
CA ASP A 62 -17.90 -6.88 -3.42
C ASP A 62 -17.47 -7.02 -1.94
N GLU A 63 -16.17 -7.03 -1.68
CA GLU A 63 -15.58 -7.20 -0.35
C GLU A 63 -15.14 -5.87 0.28
N ALA A 64 -14.73 -4.90 -0.55
CA ALA A 64 -14.19 -3.61 -0.12
C ALA A 64 -14.99 -2.42 -0.69
N PRO A 65 -15.59 -1.56 0.16
CA PRO A 65 -16.37 -0.40 -0.32
C PRO A 65 -15.52 0.76 -0.83
N MET A 66 -14.21 0.75 -0.57
CA MET A 66 -13.25 1.81 -0.90
C MET A 66 -11.90 1.16 -1.19
N LEU A 67 -11.14 1.76 -2.10
CA LEU A 67 -9.82 1.27 -2.53
C LEU A 67 -9.85 -0.19 -2.98
N TYR A 68 -10.95 -0.61 -3.62
CA TYR A 68 -11.09 -1.94 -4.20
C TYR A 68 -10.31 -2.04 -5.52
N ILE A 69 -9.96 -3.27 -5.90
CA ILE A 69 -9.25 -3.54 -7.16
C ILE A 69 -10.10 -3.08 -8.35
N GLY A 70 -9.51 -2.20 -9.16
CA GLY A 70 -10.15 -1.58 -10.32
C GLY A 70 -10.73 -0.19 -10.06
N GLU A 71 -10.80 0.28 -8.81
CA GLU A 71 -11.31 1.61 -8.49
C GLU A 71 -10.52 2.70 -9.24
N LYS A 72 -11.25 3.65 -9.83
CA LYS A 72 -10.68 4.82 -10.50
C LYS A 72 -10.68 6.02 -9.56
N LEU A 73 -9.52 6.65 -9.42
CA LEU A 73 -9.33 7.79 -8.51
C LEU A 73 -8.66 8.97 -9.22
N GLY A 74 -8.89 10.15 -8.65
CA GLY A 74 -8.32 11.42 -9.11
C GLY A 74 -9.24 12.22 -10.03
N THR A 75 -8.80 13.42 -10.39
CA THR A 75 -9.59 14.40 -11.14
C THR A 75 -9.29 14.44 -12.64
N GLY A 76 -8.49 13.49 -13.13
CA GLY A 76 -7.98 13.48 -14.51
C GLY A 76 -6.50 13.85 -14.58
N GLY A 77 -5.77 13.27 -15.53
CA GLY A 77 -4.35 13.54 -15.71
C GLY A 77 -3.57 12.32 -16.21
N PRO A 78 -2.28 12.19 -15.85
CA PRO A 78 -1.49 11.02 -16.19
C PRO A 78 -2.15 9.73 -15.70
N ALA A 79 -2.16 8.72 -16.56
CA ALA A 79 -2.72 7.41 -16.27
C ALA A 79 -1.71 6.60 -15.47
N LEU A 80 -2.08 6.21 -14.25
CA LEU A 80 -1.20 5.52 -13.31
C LEU A 80 -1.89 4.30 -12.73
N ASP A 81 -1.10 3.31 -12.34
CA ASP A 81 -1.55 2.24 -11.46
C ASP A 81 -1.02 2.50 -10.05
N ILE A 82 -1.83 2.15 -9.05
CA ILE A 82 -1.49 2.28 -7.64
C ILE A 82 -1.72 0.97 -6.90
N ALA A 83 -0.79 0.68 -5.99
CA ALA A 83 -0.91 -0.37 -4.99
C ALA A 83 -0.98 0.30 -3.62
N VAL A 84 -2.03 0.03 -2.85
CA VAL A 84 -2.29 0.68 -1.56
C VAL A 84 -2.38 -0.33 -0.44
N ASP A 85 -1.86 0.05 0.72
CA ASP A 85 -2.13 -0.58 2.01
C ASP A 85 -2.30 0.56 3.03
N PRO A 86 -3.53 1.08 3.19
CA PRO A 86 -3.79 2.26 3.99
C PRO A 86 -3.35 2.11 5.44
N LEU A 87 -3.42 0.90 6.00
CA LEU A 87 -2.89 0.57 7.32
C LEU A 87 -2.39 -0.89 7.39
N ASP A 88 -1.12 -1.09 7.06
CA ASP A 88 -0.44 -2.36 7.33
C ASP A 88 -0.26 -2.51 8.86
N GLY A 89 -0.70 -3.66 9.38
CA GLY A 89 -0.68 -3.92 10.81
C GLY A 89 -1.82 -3.27 11.59
N THR A 90 -3.05 -3.30 11.08
CA THR A 90 -4.27 -2.81 11.80
C THR A 90 -4.35 -3.29 13.26
N THR A 91 -4.02 -4.56 13.51
CA THR A 91 -3.98 -5.14 14.86
C THR A 91 -2.87 -4.56 15.73
N LEU A 92 -1.71 -4.23 15.14
CA LEU A 92 -0.60 -3.59 15.85
C LEU A 92 -0.99 -2.17 16.26
N CYS A 93 -1.58 -1.41 15.35
CA CYS A 93 -2.10 -0.06 15.63
C CYS A 93 -3.14 -0.10 16.76
N ALA A 94 -4.18 -0.94 16.64
CA ALA A 94 -5.23 -1.07 17.64
C ALA A 94 -4.70 -1.45 19.03
N LYS A 95 -3.61 -2.22 19.11
CA LYS A 95 -2.97 -2.66 20.36
C LYS A 95 -1.78 -1.79 20.79
N ASN A 96 -1.54 -0.66 20.14
CA ASN A 96 -0.40 0.24 20.42
C ASN A 96 0.95 -0.51 20.39
N ARG A 97 1.18 -1.33 19.36
CA ARG A 97 2.45 -2.01 19.11
C ARG A 97 3.19 -1.35 17.95
N GLU A 98 4.50 -1.56 17.92
CA GLU A 98 5.40 -1.05 16.89
C GLU A 98 5.10 -1.67 15.51
N ASN A 99 5.61 -1.04 14.45
CA ASN A 99 5.63 -1.51 13.06
C ASN A 99 4.31 -1.48 12.28
N SER A 100 3.25 -0.81 12.76
CA SER A 100 2.15 -0.42 11.86
C SER A 100 2.57 0.73 10.96
N ILE A 101 2.24 0.67 9.67
CA ILE A 101 2.67 1.65 8.66
C ILE A 101 1.58 1.87 7.61
N THR A 102 1.59 3.03 6.94
CA THR A 102 0.72 3.30 5.79
C THR A 102 1.57 3.30 4.52
N VAL A 103 1.15 2.57 3.49
CA VAL A 103 1.97 2.31 2.30
C VAL A 103 1.20 2.61 1.03
N ILE A 104 1.91 3.18 0.06
CA ILE A 104 1.44 3.32 -1.32
C ILE A 104 2.62 3.16 -2.26
N ALA A 105 2.39 2.48 -3.37
CA ALA A 105 3.29 2.46 -4.51
C ALA A 105 2.55 2.93 -5.76
N VAL A 106 3.25 3.68 -6.61
CA VAL A 106 2.70 4.27 -7.83
C VAL A 106 3.62 3.91 -8.99
N SER A 107 3.03 3.54 -10.12
CA SER A 107 3.78 3.22 -11.32
C SER A 107 3.00 3.55 -12.58
N ASP A 108 3.69 3.52 -13.72
CA ASP A 108 3.05 3.52 -15.03
C ASP A 108 2.14 2.28 -15.15
N ARG A 109 1.09 2.40 -15.96
CA ARG A 109 0.12 1.32 -16.12
C ARG A 109 0.75 -0.01 -16.57
N GLY A 110 0.32 -1.10 -15.95
CA GLY A 110 0.75 -2.47 -16.25
C GLY A 110 2.09 -2.86 -15.63
N SER A 111 2.67 -2.02 -14.77
CA SER A 111 3.97 -2.30 -14.15
C SER A 111 3.90 -3.17 -12.89
N PHE A 112 2.73 -3.22 -12.23
CA PHE A 112 2.52 -4.11 -11.09
C PHE A 112 2.11 -5.51 -11.56
N LEU A 113 2.60 -6.52 -10.84
CA LEU A 113 2.09 -7.88 -10.99
C LEU A 113 0.65 -7.93 -10.50
N HIS A 114 -0.28 -8.29 -11.38
CA HIS A 114 -1.64 -8.64 -10.98
C HIS A 114 -1.64 -10.03 -10.35
N ALA A 115 -1.60 -10.07 -9.03
CA ALA A 115 -1.69 -11.30 -8.25
C ALA A 115 -3.06 -11.37 -7.55
N PRO A 116 -3.67 -12.56 -7.44
CA PRO A 116 -4.86 -12.74 -6.61
C PRO A 116 -4.52 -12.58 -5.13
N ASP A 117 -5.52 -12.35 -4.28
CA ASP A 117 -5.34 -12.33 -2.83
C ASP A 117 -5.02 -13.74 -2.30
N MET A 118 -3.73 -14.03 -2.18
CA MET A 118 -3.23 -15.32 -1.73
C MET A 118 -1.86 -15.19 -1.07
N TYR A 119 -1.43 -16.24 -0.36
CA TYR A 119 -0.09 -16.30 0.18
C TYR A 119 0.98 -16.29 -0.91
N MET A 120 2.10 -15.63 -0.60
CA MET A 120 3.29 -15.59 -1.44
C MET A 120 4.52 -15.91 -0.60
N LEU A 121 5.29 -16.90 -1.03
CA LEU A 121 6.63 -17.14 -0.48
C LEU A 121 7.56 -16.03 -0.96
N LYS A 122 8.15 -15.29 -0.01
CA LYS A 122 9.00 -14.12 -0.29
C LYS A 122 10.40 -14.34 0.29
N LEU A 123 11.43 -14.03 -0.50
CA LEU A 123 12.81 -13.89 -0.06
C LEU A 123 13.34 -12.58 -0.62
N GLY A 124 13.66 -11.63 0.26
CA GLY A 124 14.12 -10.29 -0.10
C GLY A 124 15.50 -10.01 0.47
N VAL A 125 16.37 -9.37 -0.31
CA VAL A 125 17.73 -8.99 0.11
C VAL A 125 18.05 -7.57 -0.32
N GLY A 126 19.00 -6.96 0.38
CA GLY A 126 19.54 -5.65 0.00
C GLY A 126 20.45 -5.70 -1.24
N PRO A 127 20.90 -4.54 -1.74
CA PRO A 127 21.63 -4.43 -3.00
C PRO A 127 22.90 -5.29 -3.09
N LYS A 128 23.59 -5.52 -1.97
CA LYS A 128 24.84 -6.29 -1.91
C LYS A 128 24.68 -7.77 -2.25
N ALA A 129 23.47 -8.31 -2.14
CA ALA A 129 23.16 -9.71 -2.42
C ALA A 129 22.19 -9.86 -3.61
N ARG A 130 22.06 -8.83 -4.46
CA ARG A 130 21.22 -8.89 -5.66
C ARG A 130 21.71 -10.03 -6.57
N GLY A 131 20.82 -10.95 -6.91
CA GLY A 131 21.13 -12.11 -7.75
C GLY A 131 21.76 -13.29 -7.01
N ALA A 132 21.98 -13.18 -5.70
CA ALA A 132 22.53 -14.27 -4.89
C ALA A 132 21.45 -15.23 -4.37
N ILE A 133 20.20 -14.78 -4.21
CA ILE A 133 19.13 -15.61 -3.63
C ILE A 133 18.33 -16.38 -4.68
N ASP A 134 17.86 -17.58 -4.32
CA ASP A 134 17.00 -18.44 -5.13
C ASP A 134 16.00 -19.18 -4.24
N LEU A 135 14.71 -19.02 -4.53
CA LEU A 135 13.62 -19.65 -3.78
C LEU A 135 13.58 -21.18 -3.94
N ASN A 136 14.23 -21.75 -4.95
CA ASN A 136 14.34 -23.19 -5.14
C ASN A 136 15.43 -23.83 -4.27
N LYS A 137 16.31 -23.02 -3.67
CA LYS A 137 17.35 -23.49 -2.74
C LYS A 137 16.83 -23.46 -1.30
N ASP A 138 17.42 -24.29 -0.45
CA ASP A 138 17.12 -24.26 0.98
C ASP A 138 17.58 -22.95 1.64
N LEU A 139 17.02 -22.64 2.80
CA LEU A 139 17.32 -21.40 3.54
C LEU A 139 18.80 -21.30 3.92
N THR A 140 19.44 -22.41 4.33
CA THR A 140 20.84 -22.40 4.76
C THR A 140 21.78 -22.06 3.61
N THR A 141 21.49 -22.57 2.41
CA THR A 141 22.23 -22.25 1.19
C THR A 141 22.07 -20.78 0.82
N ASN A 142 20.85 -20.23 0.91
CA ASN A 142 20.63 -18.80 0.67
C ASN A 142 21.37 -17.90 1.68
N LEU A 143 21.44 -18.29 2.96
CA LEU A 143 22.12 -17.51 4.01
C LEU A 143 23.66 -17.49 3.89
N LYS A 144 24.26 -18.43 3.15
CA LYS A 144 25.72 -18.53 2.98
C LYS A 144 26.26 -17.77 1.76
N GLN A 145 25.39 -17.33 0.85
CA GLN A 145 25.76 -16.58 -0.35
C GLN A 145 26.00 -15.10 -0.02
#